data_AF-A0A2K8LPF4-F1
#
_entry.id   AF-A0A2K8LPF4-F1
#
_cell.length_a   1.000
_cell.length_b   1.000
_cell.length_c   1.000
_cell.angle_alpha   90.00
_cell.angle_beta   90.00
_cell.angle_gamma   90.00
#
_symmetry.space_group_name_H-M   'P 1'
#
loop_
_entity.id
_entity.type
_entity.pdbx_description
1 polymer ?
#
loop_
_entity_poly.entity_id
_entity_poly.type
_entity_poly.pdbx_seq_one_letter_code
_entity_poly.pdbx_strand_id
1 'polypeptide(L)'
;MAHGDAGPKLRAGDRVRVRGAEEILATLDKQGRMDGLPFMPEMLRFAGQEMRVYKRAGKTCDTITPSTDHRKLERTVHLAGARCDGSAHGGCQAACLLFFREEWLEPAPEPAGPAEATVETLTADTIAPPDEDGVERYRCQATELLNASAPLSAYSPGQYLEDIRSGNEKPAVVLRGLLVVLFNKFQRLSTRLPARLRIRGGETYPFLRGTGPSGPKPEPLRLEPGELVEVRSKEEILRTLSPENKNRGMLFDVEMLPYCGQRARVLHRVERIIDEKTGRMLRLRDCVVLEDVFCRSLYHRFCPRAIYPYWREAWLRRVEG
;
A
#
# COMPACT_ATOMS: atom_id res chain seq x y z
N MET A 1 29.48 0.77 16.72
CA MET A 1 28.75 0.13 15.59
C MET A 1 29.07 0.96 14.37
N ALA A 2 29.85 0.41 13.45
CA ALA A 2 30.47 1.17 12.37
C ALA A 2 29.38 1.69 11.41
N HIS A 3 29.29 3.00 11.27
CA HIS A 3 28.63 3.64 10.14
C HIS A 3 29.48 3.36 8.89
N GLY A 4 29.27 2.17 8.31
CA GLY A 4 29.83 1.82 7.00
C GLY A 4 29.31 2.80 5.96
N ASP A 5 30.23 3.31 5.16
CA ASP A 5 30.06 4.32 4.12
C ASP A 5 28.81 4.02 3.26
N ALA A 6 27.74 4.78 3.49
CA ALA A 6 26.47 4.58 2.82
C ALA A 6 26.60 5.13 1.40
N GLY A 7 26.75 4.23 0.43
CA GLY A 7 26.66 4.56 -0.99
C GLY A 7 25.42 5.41 -1.32
N PRO A 8 25.39 6.08 -2.48
CA PRO A 8 24.34 7.02 -2.82
C PRO A 8 22.96 6.35 -2.72
N LYS A 9 22.08 6.98 -1.92
CA LYS A 9 20.69 6.58 -1.74
C LYS A 9 19.94 6.51 -3.07
N LEU A 10 19.39 5.34 -3.40
CA LEU A 10 18.58 5.14 -4.60
C LEU A 10 17.37 6.09 -4.65
N ARG A 11 17.05 6.54 -5.86
CA ARG A 11 16.01 7.52 -6.17
C ARG A 11 15.02 6.98 -7.18
N ALA A 12 13.85 7.60 -7.23
CA ALA A 12 12.84 7.30 -8.23
C ALA A 12 13.42 7.47 -9.65
N GLY A 13 13.26 6.42 -10.45
CA GLY A 13 13.72 6.39 -11.83
C GLY A 13 15.08 5.73 -12.06
N ASP A 14 15.86 5.46 -11.01
CA ASP A 14 17.15 4.77 -11.10
C ASP A 14 16.96 3.36 -11.69
N ARG A 15 17.94 2.92 -12.47
CA ARG A 15 18.03 1.53 -12.94
C ARG A 15 18.85 0.73 -11.95
N VAL A 16 18.36 -0.45 -11.61
CA VAL A 16 18.99 -1.37 -10.66
C VAL A 16 18.88 -2.78 -11.18
N ARG A 17 19.79 -3.66 -10.77
CA ARG A 17 19.61 -5.09 -10.92
C ARG A 17 19.29 -5.67 -9.55
N VAL A 18 18.25 -6.51 -9.48
CA VAL A 18 18.01 -7.32 -8.29
C VAL A 18 19.10 -8.38 -8.23
N ARG A 19 19.77 -8.50 -7.10
CA ARG A 19 20.83 -9.50 -6.90
C ARG A 19 20.35 -10.92 -7.18
N GLY A 20 21.29 -11.83 -7.38
CA GLY A 20 21.02 -13.26 -7.46
C GLY A 20 20.41 -13.80 -6.16
N ALA A 21 19.68 -14.91 -6.26
CA ALA A 21 19.01 -15.50 -5.10
C ALA A 21 19.99 -15.85 -3.97
N GLU A 22 21.14 -16.46 -4.30
CA GLU A 22 22.18 -16.83 -3.33
C GLU A 22 22.77 -15.61 -2.63
N GLU A 23 23.05 -14.54 -3.38
CA GLU A 23 23.56 -13.29 -2.81
C GLU A 23 22.55 -12.65 -1.85
N ILE A 24 21.26 -12.68 -2.20
CA ILE A 24 20.20 -12.15 -1.33
C ILE A 24 20.09 -13.00 -0.08
N LEU A 25 20.03 -14.33 -0.21
CA LEU A 25 19.97 -15.26 0.93
C LEU A 25 21.17 -15.06 1.88
N ALA A 26 22.34 -14.73 1.34
CA ALA A 26 23.52 -14.39 2.13
C ALA A 26 23.38 -13.12 2.99
N THR A 27 22.38 -12.29 2.72
CA THR A 27 22.11 -11.05 3.47
C THR A 27 21.06 -11.22 4.57
N LEU A 28 20.38 -12.37 4.64
CA LEU A 28 19.24 -12.58 5.52
C LEU A 28 19.64 -13.28 6.81
N ASP A 29 18.89 -13.01 7.87
CA ASP A 29 18.97 -13.74 9.13
C ASP A 29 18.37 -15.17 9.02
N LYS A 30 18.45 -15.93 10.11
CA LYS A 30 17.94 -17.32 10.21
C LYS A 30 16.42 -17.44 10.04
N GLN A 31 15.68 -16.34 10.00
CA GLN A 31 14.25 -16.32 9.69
C GLN A 31 13.99 -15.87 8.24
N GLY A 32 15.02 -15.61 7.43
CA GLY A 32 14.87 -15.13 6.07
C GLY A 32 14.53 -13.64 6.00
N ARG A 33 14.97 -12.85 6.99
CA ARG A 33 14.62 -11.42 7.11
C ARG A 33 15.85 -10.54 7.12
N MET A 34 15.65 -9.25 6.82
CA MET A 34 16.64 -8.20 7.02
C MET A 34 15.99 -7.04 7.78
N ASP A 35 16.54 -6.68 8.93
CA ASP A 35 15.97 -5.67 9.84
C ASP A 35 14.48 -5.94 10.16
N GLY A 36 14.11 -7.22 10.29
CA GLY A 36 12.72 -7.64 10.53
C GLY A 36 11.80 -7.64 9.29
N LEU A 37 12.24 -7.10 8.14
CA LEU A 37 11.50 -7.17 6.88
C LEU A 37 11.71 -8.55 6.21
N PRO A 38 10.66 -9.34 5.96
CA PRO A 38 10.81 -10.63 5.31
C PRO A 38 11.16 -10.49 3.83
N PHE A 39 12.09 -11.31 3.37
CA PHE A 39 12.29 -11.60 1.95
C PHE A 39 11.43 -12.81 1.58
N MET A 40 10.31 -12.57 0.90
CA MET A 40 9.30 -13.61 0.68
C MET A 40 9.64 -14.50 -0.53
N PRO A 41 9.19 -15.77 -0.58
CA PRO A 41 9.42 -16.64 -1.74
C PRO A 41 8.97 -16.02 -3.07
N GLU A 42 7.86 -15.26 -3.10
CA GLU A 42 7.38 -14.54 -4.28
C GLU A 42 8.38 -13.50 -4.83
N MET A 43 9.37 -13.09 -4.04
CA MET A 43 10.39 -12.13 -4.46
C MET A 43 11.51 -12.78 -5.28
N LEU A 44 11.72 -14.10 -5.14
CA LEU A 44 12.79 -14.83 -5.84
C LEU A 44 12.67 -14.76 -7.36
N ARG A 45 11.45 -14.65 -7.88
CA ARG A 45 11.22 -14.51 -9.34
C ARG A 45 11.87 -13.27 -9.95
N PHE A 46 12.17 -12.25 -9.14
CA PHE A 46 12.81 -11.01 -9.59
C PHE A 46 14.33 -11.08 -9.52
N ALA A 47 14.93 -12.12 -8.92
CA ALA A 47 16.38 -12.25 -8.80
C ALA A 47 17.07 -12.20 -10.17
N GLY A 48 18.17 -11.46 -10.27
CA GLY A 48 18.93 -11.23 -11.50
C GLY A 48 18.28 -10.28 -12.52
N GLN A 49 17.03 -9.83 -12.31
CA GLN A 49 16.35 -8.97 -13.27
C GLN A 49 16.82 -7.51 -13.16
N GLU A 50 16.96 -6.86 -14.33
CA GLU A 50 17.09 -5.40 -14.38
C GLU A 50 15.73 -4.74 -14.26
N MET A 51 15.60 -3.83 -13.32
CA MET A 51 14.35 -3.15 -13.00
C MET A 51 14.60 -1.65 -12.80
N ARG A 52 13.49 -0.91 -12.71
CA ARG A 52 13.52 0.51 -12.42
C ARG A 52 12.94 0.77 -11.04
N VAL A 53 13.60 1.61 -10.26
CA VAL A 53 13.05 2.13 -9.01
C VAL A 53 11.81 2.96 -9.35
N TYR A 54 10.65 2.52 -8.86
CA TYR A 54 9.40 3.26 -8.99
C TYR A 54 9.40 4.46 -8.04
N LYS A 55 9.58 4.20 -6.74
CA LYS A 55 9.69 5.20 -5.69
C LYS A 55 10.59 4.71 -4.57
N ARG A 56 11.25 5.64 -3.88
CA ARG A 56 11.89 5.38 -2.59
C ARG A 56 10.81 5.11 -1.54
N ALA A 57 10.89 3.98 -0.85
CA ALA A 57 9.94 3.55 0.16
C ALA A 57 10.37 3.98 1.58
N GLY A 58 10.93 5.18 1.72
CA GLY A 58 11.42 5.70 3.01
C GLY A 58 10.33 5.98 4.04
N LYS A 59 9.07 5.95 3.61
CA LYS A 59 7.88 6.01 4.46
C LYS A 59 6.78 5.14 3.90
N THR A 60 5.83 4.75 4.75
CA THR A 60 4.60 4.06 4.35
C THR A 60 3.48 4.28 5.35
N CYS A 61 2.22 4.14 4.94
CA CYS A 61 1.10 4.19 5.87
C CYS A 61 1.16 3.03 6.88
N ASP A 62 0.71 3.28 8.11
CA ASP A 62 0.40 2.26 9.09
C ASP A 62 -1.03 1.76 8.88
N THR A 63 -1.14 0.51 8.45
CA THR A 63 -2.40 -0.19 8.15
C THR A 63 -2.79 -1.15 9.28
N ILE A 64 -1.97 -1.27 10.32
CA ILE A 64 -2.16 -2.23 11.42
C ILE A 64 -2.70 -1.51 12.66
N THR A 65 -2.22 -0.30 12.95
CA THR A 65 -2.66 0.50 14.10
C THR A 65 -3.64 1.61 13.69
N PRO A 66 -4.54 2.05 14.59
CA PRO A 66 -5.43 3.18 14.32
C PRO A 66 -4.67 4.51 14.46
N SER A 67 -3.60 4.69 13.69
CA SER A 67 -2.75 5.88 13.72
C SER A 67 -2.88 6.72 12.45
N THR A 68 -2.73 8.04 12.59
CA THR A 68 -2.56 8.95 11.44
C THR A 68 -1.10 9.18 11.08
N ASP A 69 -0.18 8.57 11.84
CA ASP A 69 1.25 8.59 11.58
C ASP A 69 1.64 7.54 10.55
N HIS A 70 2.81 7.74 9.98
CA HIS A 70 3.41 6.85 9.01
C HIS A 70 4.44 5.96 9.70
N ARG A 71 4.98 5.02 8.95
CA ARG A 71 6.12 4.19 9.32
C ARG A 71 7.31 4.59 8.47
N LYS A 72 8.50 4.63 9.05
CA LYS A 72 9.77 4.87 8.38
C LYS A 72 10.46 3.53 8.13
N LEU A 73 10.82 3.29 6.87
CA LEU A 73 11.65 2.16 6.45
C LEU A 73 12.99 2.73 5.97
N GLU A 74 14.08 2.22 6.50
CA GLU A 74 15.41 2.61 6.05
C GLU A 74 15.77 1.87 4.77
N ARG A 75 16.51 2.54 3.88
CA ARG A 75 17.13 1.93 2.68
C ARG A 75 16.20 0.98 1.92
N THR A 76 14.97 1.42 1.70
CA THR A 76 13.94 0.59 1.05
C THR A 76 13.39 1.33 -0.16
N VAL A 77 13.14 0.61 -1.24
CA VAL A 77 12.54 1.10 -2.49
C VAL A 77 11.40 0.19 -2.93
N HIS A 78 10.54 0.72 -3.80
CA HIS A 78 9.64 -0.07 -4.61
C HIS A 78 10.16 -0.14 -6.04
N LEU A 79 10.12 -1.32 -6.65
CA LEU A 79 10.48 -1.51 -8.06
C LEU A 79 9.22 -1.50 -8.93
N ALA A 80 9.32 -0.94 -10.13
CA ALA A 80 8.20 -0.82 -11.06
C ALA A 80 7.64 -2.20 -11.42
N GLY A 81 6.34 -2.41 -11.15
CA GLY A 81 5.64 -3.66 -11.45
C GLY A 81 5.94 -4.84 -10.51
N ALA A 82 6.87 -4.70 -9.55
CA ALA A 82 7.25 -5.79 -8.65
C ALA A 82 6.19 -5.99 -7.55
N ARG A 83 5.10 -6.67 -7.91
CA ARG A 83 3.98 -6.96 -7.02
C ARG A 83 3.98 -8.43 -6.60
N CYS A 84 3.61 -8.66 -5.35
CA CYS A 84 3.40 -10.02 -4.82
C CYS A 84 2.25 -10.71 -5.56
N ASP A 85 2.43 -11.96 -5.96
CA ASP A 85 1.37 -12.79 -6.56
C ASP A 85 0.65 -13.67 -5.53
N GLY A 86 1.17 -13.73 -4.30
CA GLY A 86 0.59 -14.45 -3.16
C GLY A 86 0.69 -15.96 -3.27
N SER A 87 1.48 -16.50 -4.20
CA SER A 87 1.57 -17.94 -4.45
C SER A 87 2.08 -18.74 -3.25
N ALA A 88 2.88 -18.13 -2.38
CA ALA A 88 3.38 -18.74 -1.14
C ALA A 88 2.57 -18.30 0.11
N HIS A 89 1.55 -17.46 -0.06
CA HIS A 89 0.75 -16.88 1.02
C HIS A 89 -0.74 -17.23 0.90
N GLY A 90 -1.03 -18.52 0.72
CA GLY A 90 -2.42 -19.03 0.66
C GLY A 90 -3.24 -18.51 -0.53
N GLY A 91 -2.57 -18.00 -1.57
CA GLY A 91 -3.20 -17.35 -2.71
C GLY A 91 -3.78 -15.98 -2.38
N CYS A 92 -3.16 -15.20 -1.48
CA CYS A 92 -3.55 -13.83 -1.18
C CYS A 92 -3.56 -12.95 -2.45
N GLN A 93 -4.67 -12.28 -2.74
CA GLN A 93 -4.88 -11.54 -4.00
C GLN A 93 -4.67 -10.02 -3.87
N ALA A 94 -4.03 -9.57 -2.79
CA ALA A 94 -3.83 -8.15 -2.51
C ALA A 94 -2.91 -7.44 -3.53
N ALA A 95 -2.04 -8.20 -4.20
CA ALA A 95 -1.08 -7.69 -5.19
C ALA A 95 -0.26 -6.49 -4.68
N CYS A 96 0.20 -6.59 -3.42
CA CYS A 96 0.98 -5.56 -2.75
C CYS A 96 2.26 -5.26 -3.54
N LEU A 97 2.60 -3.98 -3.66
CA LEU A 97 3.90 -3.58 -4.19
C LEU A 97 4.97 -3.95 -3.16
N LEU A 98 5.97 -4.71 -3.60
CA LEU A 98 6.98 -5.28 -2.72
C LEU A 98 7.96 -4.21 -2.24
N PHE A 99 8.39 -4.32 -0.99
CA PHE A 99 9.47 -3.54 -0.42
C PHE A 99 10.80 -4.25 -0.72
N PHE A 100 11.71 -3.57 -1.42
CA PHE A 100 13.06 -4.06 -1.68
C PHE A 100 14.05 -3.26 -0.84
N ARG A 101 14.86 -3.94 -0.03
CA ARG A 101 16.03 -3.36 0.61
C ARG A 101 17.07 -3.02 -0.45
N GLU A 102 17.72 -1.86 -0.31
CA GLU A 102 18.80 -1.43 -1.21
C GLU A 102 19.96 -2.43 -1.20
N GLU A 103 20.16 -3.16 -0.11
CA GLU A 103 21.13 -4.25 0.03
C GLU A 103 20.90 -5.42 -0.94
N TRP A 104 19.65 -5.63 -1.37
CA TRP A 104 19.27 -6.67 -2.33
C TRP A 104 19.44 -6.22 -3.80
N LEU A 105 20.00 -5.02 -4.03
CA LEU A 105 20.09 -4.38 -5.34
C LEU A 105 21.54 -3.98 -5.65
N GLU A 106 21.95 -4.11 -6.91
CA GLU A 106 23.20 -3.53 -7.42
C GLU A 106 23.00 -2.04 -7.76
N PRO A 107 23.99 -1.16 -7.53
CA PRO A 107 25.39 -1.44 -7.21
C PRO A 107 25.74 -1.35 -5.70
N ALA A 108 24.87 -1.80 -4.79
CA ALA A 108 25.25 -1.84 -3.37
C ALA A 108 26.54 -2.68 -3.16
N PRO A 109 27.27 -2.53 -2.03
CA PRO A 109 28.39 -3.40 -1.71
C PRO A 109 27.96 -4.87 -1.72
N GLU A 110 28.82 -5.76 -2.22
CA GLU A 110 28.57 -7.20 -2.15
C GLU A 110 28.50 -7.66 -0.68
N PRO A 111 27.54 -8.52 -0.33
CA PRO A 111 27.47 -9.07 1.01
C PRO A 111 28.67 -9.97 1.28
N ALA A 112 29.39 -9.71 2.37
CA ALA A 112 30.49 -10.53 2.83
C ALA A 112 30.01 -11.46 3.94
N GLY A 113 29.57 -12.67 3.60
CA GLY A 113 29.21 -13.70 4.59
C GLY A 113 28.64 -14.98 3.97
N PRO A 114 28.77 -16.14 4.65
CA PRO A 114 28.05 -17.34 4.27
C PRO A 114 26.54 -17.17 4.50
N ALA A 115 25.71 -17.77 3.64
CA ALA A 115 24.26 -17.68 3.78
C ALA A 115 23.74 -18.46 5.00
N GLU A 116 23.03 -17.76 5.90
CA GLU A 116 22.32 -18.37 7.03
C GLU A 116 20.87 -18.75 6.69
N ALA A 117 20.32 -18.21 5.59
CA ALA A 117 18.96 -18.49 5.12
C ALA A 117 18.95 -19.36 3.87
N THR A 118 17.92 -20.21 3.73
CA THR A 118 17.63 -20.98 2.52
C THR A 118 16.21 -20.67 2.01
N VAL A 119 15.85 -21.20 0.84
CA VAL A 119 14.48 -21.06 0.30
C VAL A 119 13.44 -21.72 1.23
N GLU A 120 13.82 -22.81 1.90
CA GLU A 120 13.00 -23.47 2.91
C GLU A 120 12.79 -22.56 4.13
N THR A 121 13.81 -21.80 4.55
CA THR A 121 13.67 -20.78 5.60
C THR A 121 12.63 -19.73 5.21
N LEU A 122 12.68 -19.23 3.98
CA LEU A 122 11.72 -18.23 3.48
C LEU A 122 10.30 -18.79 3.49
N THR A 123 10.14 -20.04 3.05
CA THR A 123 8.85 -20.74 2.99
C THR A 123 8.29 -20.94 4.40
N ALA A 124 9.13 -21.34 5.35
CA ALA A 124 8.74 -21.50 6.74
C ALA A 124 8.29 -20.18 7.38
N ASP A 125 8.91 -19.04 7.04
CA ASP A 125 8.54 -17.73 7.60
C ASP A 125 7.18 -17.22 7.09
N THR A 126 6.65 -17.76 5.98
CA THR A 126 5.33 -17.35 5.44
C THR A 126 4.16 -17.64 6.38
N ILE A 127 4.33 -18.57 7.32
CA ILE A 127 3.30 -19.01 8.26
C ILE A 127 3.77 -18.69 9.68
N ALA A 128 2.93 -17.99 10.45
CA ALA A 128 3.18 -17.77 11.86
C ALA A 128 2.98 -19.08 12.64
N PRO A 129 3.70 -19.27 13.77
CA PRO A 129 3.46 -20.39 14.67
C PRO A 129 1.97 -20.48 15.04
N PRO A 130 1.43 -21.71 15.17
CA PRO A 130 0.04 -21.89 15.55
C PRO A 130 -0.24 -21.26 16.92
N ASP A 131 -1.36 -20.55 17.00
CA ASP A 131 -1.89 -19.96 18.24
C ASP A 131 -2.91 -20.93 18.88
N GLU A 132 -3.39 -20.62 20.08
CA GLU A 132 -4.31 -21.49 20.85
C GLU A 132 -5.62 -21.83 20.10
N ASP A 133 -6.04 -20.98 19.17
CA ASP A 133 -7.26 -21.16 18.38
C ASP A 133 -7.08 -22.04 17.13
N GLY A 134 -5.86 -22.50 16.85
CA GLY A 134 -5.55 -23.36 15.69
C GLY A 134 -5.77 -22.70 14.34
N VAL A 135 -6.01 -21.38 14.29
CA VAL A 135 -6.24 -20.65 13.05
C VAL A 135 -4.90 -20.33 12.38
N GLU A 136 -4.74 -20.75 11.14
CA GLU A 136 -3.57 -20.42 10.33
C GLU A 136 -3.44 -18.91 10.14
N ARG A 137 -2.22 -18.40 10.37
CA ARG A 137 -1.87 -17.00 10.24
C ARG A 137 -0.65 -16.90 9.35
N TYR A 138 -0.68 -15.97 8.42
CA TYR A 138 0.40 -15.70 7.49
C TYR A 138 1.25 -14.54 7.97
N ARG A 139 2.55 -14.58 7.64
CA ARG A 139 3.45 -13.45 7.79
C ARG A 139 3.98 -13.04 6.43
N CYS A 140 3.86 -11.76 6.12
CA CYS A 140 4.36 -11.15 4.90
C CYS A 140 4.90 -9.76 5.21
N GLN A 141 5.46 -9.06 4.21
CA GLN A 141 5.97 -7.71 4.41
C GLN A 141 4.94 -6.73 4.97
N ALA A 142 3.65 -6.93 4.66
CA ALA A 142 2.58 -6.08 5.15
C ALA A 142 2.27 -6.33 6.64
N THR A 143 2.22 -7.59 7.08
CA THR A 143 1.93 -7.95 8.47
C THR A 143 3.11 -7.62 9.39
N GLU A 144 4.33 -7.78 8.90
CA GLU A 144 5.56 -7.49 9.65
C GLU A 144 5.96 -6.03 9.61
N LEU A 145 5.13 -5.16 9.00
CA LEU A 145 5.49 -3.77 8.78
C LEU A 145 5.80 -3.04 10.10
N LEU A 146 5.10 -3.33 11.20
CA LEU A 146 5.41 -2.72 12.50
C LEU A 146 6.78 -3.14 13.05
N ASN A 147 7.18 -4.40 12.82
CA ASN A 147 8.46 -4.94 13.28
C ASN A 147 9.61 -4.42 12.43
N ALA A 148 9.38 -4.29 11.11
CA ALA A 148 10.38 -3.88 10.13
C ALA A 148 10.63 -2.37 10.05
N SER A 149 9.93 -1.54 10.83
CA SER A 149 9.92 -0.09 10.66
C SER A 149 9.87 0.67 11.98
N ALA A 150 10.17 1.97 11.93
CA ALA A 150 10.01 2.88 13.07
C ALA A 150 8.79 3.82 12.89
N PRO A 151 8.18 4.33 13.96
CA PRO A 151 7.16 5.38 13.85
C PRO A 151 7.69 6.64 13.16
N LEU A 152 6.90 7.24 12.27
CA LEU A 152 7.19 8.50 11.59
C LEU A 152 6.03 9.45 11.79
N SER A 153 6.25 10.49 12.60
CA SER A 153 5.21 11.50 12.81
C SER A 153 4.81 12.13 11.49
N ALA A 154 3.50 12.21 11.29
CA ALA A 154 2.88 12.83 10.15
C ALA A 154 3.29 14.33 9.99
N TYR A 155 3.65 14.98 11.09
CA TYR A 155 4.07 16.39 11.12
C TYR A 155 5.57 16.61 10.91
N SER A 156 6.37 15.55 10.77
CA SER A 156 7.80 15.68 10.50
C SER A 156 8.04 16.31 9.12
N PRO A 157 8.58 17.54 9.02
CA PRO A 157 8.73 18.23 7.74
C PRO A 157 9.76 17.55 6.83
N GLY A 158 10.75 16.85 7.42
CA GLY A 158 11.80 16.15 6.69
C GLY A 158 11.27 15.10 5.72
N GLN A 159 10.10 14.50 5.99
CA GLN A 159 9.51 13.50 5.09
C GLN A 159 9.11 14.10 3.73
N TYR A 160 8.62 15.34 3.71
CA TYR A 160 8.19 16.00 2.47
C TYR A 160 9.39 16.48 1.65
N LEU A 161 10.46 16.89 2.33
CA LEU A 161 11.72 17.23 1.68
C LEU A 161 12.38 15.98 1.07
N GLU A 162 12.30 14.84 1.77
CA GLU A 162 12.77 13.56 1.25
C GLU A 162 11.97 13.11 0.03
N ASP A 163 10.64 13.30 0.01
CA ASP A 163 9.82 12.99 -1.18
C ASP A 163 10.31 13.75 -2.43
N ILE A 164 10.69 15.02 -2.26
CA ILE A 164 11.20 15.84 -3.35
C ILE A 164 12.61 15.40 -3.74
N ARG A 165 13.50 15.23 -2.75
CA ARG A 165 14.91 14.88 -2.99
C ARG A 165 15.06 13.50 -3.63
N SER A 166 14.24 12.54 -3.23
CA SER A 166 14.23 11.18 -3.79
C SER A 166 13.55 11.11 -5.16
N GLY A 167 12.95 12.20 -5.66
CA GLY A 167 12.20 12.22 -6.91
C GLY A 167 10.83 11.54 -6.82
N ASN A 168 10.39 11.14 -5.63
CA ASN A 168 9.08 10.53 -5.42
C ASN A 168 7.93 11.46 -5.82
N GLU A 169 8.07 12.76 -5.52
CA GLU A 169 7.07 13.77 -5.82
C GLU A 169 7.67 15.10 -6.28
N LYS A 170 6.91 15.82 -7.11
CA LYS A 170 7.28 17.17 -7.55
C LYS A 170 7.00 18.19 -6.42
N PRO A 171 7.82 19.25 -6.27
CA PRO A 171 7.58 20.29 -5.26
C PRO A 171 6.17 20.89 -5.28
N ALA A 172 5.62 21.13 -6.48
CA ALA A 172 4.27 21.68 -6.64
C ALA A 172 3.17 20.73 -6.12
N VAL A 173 3.36 19.41 -6.26
CA VAL A 173 2.42 18.40 -5.75
C VAL A 173 2.47 18.37 -4.23
N VAL A 174 3.67 18.38 -3.66
CA VAL A 174 3.88 18.44 -2.21
C VAL A 174 3.24 19.69 -1.61
N LEU A 175 3.49 20.86 -2.20
CA LEU A 175 2.89 22.12 -1.76
C LEU A 175 1.35 22.05 -1.78
N ARG A 176 0.76 21.52 -2.86
CA ARG A 176 -0.70 21.37 -2.96
C ARG A 176 -1.27 20.47 -1.87
N GLY A 177 -0.62 19.33 -1.58
CA GLY A 177 -1.07 18.45 -0.49
C GLY A 177 -0.93 19.09 0.89
N LEU A 178 0.14 19.86 1.12
CA LEU A 178 0.31 20.62 2.37
C LEU A 178 -0.80 21.66 2.57
N LEU A 179 -1.22 22.36 1.51
CA LEU A 179 -2.36 23.27 1.56
C LEU A 179 -3.66 22.55 1.93
N VAL A 180 -3.88 21.33 1.42
CA VAL A 180 -5.02 20.49 1.82
C VAL A 180 -4.92 20.09 3.29
N VAL A 181 -3.74 19.73 3.80
CA VAL A 181 -3.54 19.40 5.22
C VAL A 181 -3.84 20.62 6.11
N LEU A 182 -3.36 21.80 5.73
CA LEU A 182 -3.63 23.06 6.45
C LEU A 182 -5.13 23.39 6.44
N PHE A 183 -5.78 23.28 5.28
CA PHE A 183 -7.22 23.47 5.16
C PHE A 183 -7.99 22.50 6.05
N ASN A 184 -7.66 21.21 6.04
CA ASN A 184 -8.32 20.20 6.86
C ASN A 184 -8.04 20.38 8.36
N LYS A 185 -6.87 20.90 8.73
CA LYS A 185 -6.57 21.30 10.12
C LYS A 185 -7.47 22.47 10.54
N PHE A 186 -7.61 23.49 9.69
CA PHE A 186 -8.53 24.60 9.92
C PHE A 186 -9.97 24.11 10.05
N GLN A 187 -10.44 23.25 9.14
CA GLN A 187 -11.81 22.70 9.17
C GLN A 187 -12.10 21.97 10.48
N ARG A 188 -11.18 21.11 10.94
CA ARG A 188 -11.31 20.44 12.26
C ARG A 188 -11.39 21.45 13.40
N LEU A 189 -10.58 22.50 13.39
CA LEU A 189 -10.63 23.53 14.42
C LEU A 189 -11.92 24.36 14.35
N SER A 190 -12.44 24.61 13.14
CA SER A 190 -13.66 25.37 12.89
C SER A 190 -14.91 24.71 13.47
N THR A 191 -14.90 23.40 13.69
CA THR A 191 -16.01 22.70 14.36
C THR A 191 -16.28 23.23 15.78
N ARG A 192 -15.28 23.84 16.42
CA ARG A 192 -15.39 24.51 17.73
C ARG A 192 -15.89 25.97 17.62
N LEU A 193 -16.00 26.52 16.41
CA LEU A 193 -16.45 27.89 16.14
C LEU A 193 -17.95 27.93 15.81
N PRO A 194 -18.61 29.12 15.88
CA PRO A 194 -19.99 29.30 15.46
C PRO A 194 -20.23 28.87 14.00
N ALA A 195 -21.43 28.38 13.69
CA ALA A 195 -21.76 27.80 12.37
C ALA A 195 -21.43 28.72 11.19
N ARG A 196 -21.56 30.04 11.35
CA ARG A 196 -21.23 31.05 10.32
C ARG A 196 -19.74 31.07 9.90
N LEU A 197 -18.84 30.55 10.73
CA LEU A 197 -17.40 30.49 10.44
C LEU A 197 -16.97 29.11 9.90
N ARG A 198 -17.91 28.15 9.78
CA ARG A 198 -17.63 26.81 9.29
C ARG A 198 -17.80 26.78 7.77
N ILE A 199 -16.78 26.35 7.05
CA ILE A 199 -16.90 26.05 5.63
C ILE A 199 -17.48 24.65 5.52
N ARG A 200 -18.59 24.45 4.79
CA ARG A 200 -19.26 23.14 4.62
C ARG A 200 -19.45 22.38 5.94
N GLY A 201 -19.85 23.07 7.01
CA GLY A 201 -20.08 22.45 8.31
C GLY A 201 -18.83 21.87 9.01
N GLY A 202 -17.63 22.24 8.56
CA GLY A 202 -16.35 21.73 9.09
C GLY A 202 -15.88 20.42 8.47
N GLU A 203 -16.50 19.98 7.38
CA GLU A 203 -16.10 18.77 6.66
C GLU A 203 -14.72 18.91 6.01
N THR A 204 -13.87 17.89 6.12
CA THR A 204 -12.53 17.90 5.50
C THR A 204 -12.59 17.68 4.00
N TYR A 205 -11.78 18.42 3.24
CA TYR A 205 -11.53 18.16 1.82
C TYR A 205 -10.90 16.77 1.63
N PRO A 206 -11.30 15.97 0.62
CA PRO A 206 -12.13 16.31 -0.56
C PRO A 206 -13.66 16.19 -0.39
N PHE A 207 -14.17 16.35 0.84
CA PHE A 207 -15.60 16.32 1.19
C PHE A 207 -16.23 14.97 0.82
N LEU A 208 -15.87 13.97 1.61
CA LEU A 208 -16.35 12.61 1.45
C LEU A 208 -17.25 12.27 2.65
N ARG A 209 -18.56 12.30 2.43
CA ARG A 209 -19.57 11.90 3.39
C ARG A 209 -20.62 11.04 2.71
N GLY A 210 -20.68 9.78 3.11
CA GLY A 210 -21.74 8.86 2.74
C GLY A 210 -23.08 9.34 3.26
N THR A 211 -24.11 9.18 2.42
CA THR A 211 -25.49 9.59 2.72
C THR A 211 -26.47 8.43 2.54
N GLY A 212 -25.95 7.23 2.28
CA GLY A 212 -26.73 6.06 1.95
C GLY A 212 -27.26 5.34 3.19
N PRO A 213 -28.42 4.69 3.09
CA PRO A 213 -28.72 3.59 3.99
C PRO A 213 -27.69 2.48 3.76
N SER A 214 -27.38 1.68 4.79
CA SER A 214 -26.51 0.50 4.66
C SER A 214 -27.07 -0.62 3.72
N GLY A 215 -28.04 -0.35 2.83
CA GLY A 215 -28.68 -1.26 1.85
C GLY A 215 -29.47 -0.47 0.78
N PRO A 216 -30.13 -1.05 -0.25
CA PRO A 216 -30.27 -2.45 -0.66
C PRO A 216 -29.24 -2.89 -1.72
N LYS A 217 -29.30 -4.17 -2.12
CA LYS A 217 -28.28 -4.95 -2.82
C LYS A 217 -28.52 -4.94 -4.34
N PRO A 218 -27.75 -4.22 -5.16
CA PRO A 218 -27.66 -4.59 -6.57
C PRO A 218 -27.07 -6.00 -6.64
N GLU A 219 -27.57 -6.85 -7.54
CA GLU A 219 -26.86 -8.08 -7.86
C GLU A 219 -25.43 -7.74 -8.32
N PRO A 220 -24.43 -8.51 -7.90
CA PRO A 220 -23.08 -8.33 -8.41
C PRO A 220 -23.11 -8.46 -9.93
N LEU A 221 -22.36 -7.58 -10.59
CA LEU A 221 -22.18 -7.55 -12.04
C LEU A 221 -21.45 -8.81 -12.54
N ARG A 222 -20.81 -9.56 -11.64
CA ARG A 222 -19.96 -10.73 -11.90
C ARG A 222 -18.93 -10.38 -12.96
N LEU A 223 -18.13 -9.37 -12.65
CA LEU A 223 -17.10 -8.87 -13.54
C LEU A 223 -15.96 -9.89 -13.66
N GLU A 224 -15.53 -10.15 -14.88
CA GLU A 224 -14.38 -10.98 -15.19
C GLU A 224 -13.14 -10.13 -15.54
N PRO A 225 -11.92 -10.67 -15.36
CA PRO A 225 -10.70 -10.03 -15.81
C PRO A 225 -10.75 -9.61 -17.28
N GLY A 226 -10.21 -8.42 -17.58
CA GLY A 226 -10.16 -7.84 -18.92
C GLY A 226 -11.39 -7.01 -19.32
N GLU A 227 -12.51 -7.15 -18.61
CA GLU A 227 -13.73 -6.39 -18.91
C GLU A 227 -13.56 -4.87 -18.69
N LEU A 228 -14.17 -4.07 -19.58
CA LEU A 228 -14.14 -2.62 -19.46
C LEU A 228 -15.27 -2.14 -18.55
N VAL A 229 -14.92 -1.32 -17.57
CA VAL A 229 -15.86 -0.74 -16.62
C VAL A 229 -15.65 0.75 -16.47
N GLU A 230 -16.71 1.45 -16.09
CA GLU A 230 -16.67 2.83 -15.65
C GLU A 230 -16.92 2.88 -14.14
N VAL A 231 -16.06 3.60 -13.43
CA VAL A 231 -16.28 3.92 -12.01
C VAL A 231 -17.43 4.92 -11.93
N ARG A 232 -18.44 4.64 -11.11
CA ARG A 232 -19.60 5.51 -10.93
C ARG A 232 -19.20 6.90 -10.45
N SER A 233 -20.10 7.87 -10.60
CA SER A 233 -19.82 9.23 -10.13
C SER A 233 -19.66 9.26 -8.61
N LYS A 234 -19.02 10.31 -8.10
CA LYS A 234 -18.89 10.56 -6.67
C LYS A 234 -20.26 10.52 -5.97
N GLU A 235 -21.25 11.22 -6.51
CA GLU A 235 -22.59 11.34 -5.92
C GLU A 235 -23.30 9.99 -5.85
N GLU A 236 -23.14 9.17 -6.88
CA GLU A 236 -23.75 7.85 -6.95
C GLU A 236 -23.11 6.90 -5.94
N ILE A 237 -21.78 6.92 -5.82
CA ILE A 237 -21.07 6.13 -4.82
C ILE A 237 -21.44 6.59 -3.42
N LEU A 238 -21.44 7.89 -3.12
CA LEU A 238 -21.76 8.43 -1.79
C LEU A 238 -23.16 8.01 -1.30
N ARG A 239 -24.14 7.84 -2.20
CA ARG A 239 -25.48 7.30 -1.86
C ARG A 239 -25.46 5.83 -1.45
N THR A 240 -24.37 5.11 -1.68
CA THR A 240 -24.20 3.69 -1.27
C THR A 240 -23.38 3.52 0.01
N LEU A 241 -22.85 4.61 0.56
CA LEU A 241 -21.96 4.58 1.72
C LEU A 241 -22.68 4.99 3.00
N SER A 242 -22.37 4.31 4.11
CA SER A 242 -22.73 4.76 5.45
C SER A 242 -22.05 6.09 5.81
N PRO A 243 -22.45 6.78 6.90
CA PRO A 243 -21.78 7.99 7.37
C PRO A 243 -20.27 7.83 7.63
N GLU A 244 -19.80 6.60 7.91
CA GLU A 244 -18.39 6.23 8.06
C GLU A 244 -17.69 5.96 6.72
N ASN A 245 -18.34 6.29 5.60
CA ASN A 245 -17.89 6.04 4.22
C ASN A 245 -17.71 4.55 3.89
N LYS A 246 -18.48 3.66 4.52
CA LYS A 246 -18.37 2.21 4.30
C LYS A 246 -19.53 1.65 3.49
N ASN A 247 -19.24 0.68 2.63
CA ASN A 247 -20.21 -0.22 2.02
C ASN A 247 -19.89 -1.67 2.40
N ARG A 248 -20.82 -2.32 3.12
CA ARG A 248 -20.65 -3.72 3.58
C ARG A 248 -19.31 -3.94 4.31
N GLY A 249 -18.99 -3.03 5.24
CA GLY A 249 -17.75 -3.03 6.00
C GLY A 249 -16.50 -2.52 5.25
N MET A 250 -16.56 -2.36 3.93
CA MET A 250 -15.44 -1.89 3.12
C MET A 250 -15.46 -0.37 3.00
N LEU A 251 -14.36 0.27 3.38
CA LEU A 251 -14.18 1.71 3.28
C LEU A 251 -14.06 2.12 1.81
N PHE A 252 -14.79 3.15 1.41
CA PHE A 252 -14.46 3.93 0.22
C PHE A 252 -13.53 5.06 0.66
N ASP A 253 -12.26 4.98 0.26
CA ASP A 253 -11.24 5.93 0.69
C ASP A 253 -11.23 7.20 -0.19
N VAL A 254 -10.76 8.32 0.35
CA VAL A 254 -10.65 9.59 -0.37
C VAL A 254 -9.74 9.50 -1.61
N GLU A 255 -8.76 8.59 -1.63
CA GLU A 255 -7.90 8.32 -2.79
C GLU A 255 -8.61 7.64 -3.95
N MET A 256 -9.83 7.12 -3.74
CA MET A 256 -10.64 6.52 -4.80
C MET A 256 -11.37 7.59 -5.61
N LEU A 257 -11.60 8.79 -5.05
CA LEU A 257 -12.34 9.88 -5.70
C LEU A 257 -11.78 10.35 -7.04
N PRO A 258 -10.46 10.48 -7.24
CA PRO A 258 -9.92 10.90 -8.54
C PRO A 258 -10.32 9.98 -9.69
N TYR A 259 -10.68 8.72 -9.41
CA TYR A 259 -11.06 7.73 -10.41
C TYR A 259 -12.56 7.71 -10.71
N CYS A 260 -13.40 8.43 -9.95
CA CYS A 260 -14.83 8.51 -10.24
C CYS A 260 -15.08 9.06 -11.66
N GLY A 261 -15.96 8.39 -12.41
CA GLY A 261 -16.26 8.71 -13.81
C GLY A 261 -15.20 8.29 -14.82
N GLN A 262 -14.09 7.67 -14.38
CA GLN A 262 -13.07 7.15 -15.30
C GLN A 262 -13.38 5.72 -15.70
N ARG A 263 -12.90 5.34 -16.88
CA ARG A 263 -12.95 3.97 -17.37
C ARG A 263 -11.64 3.26 -17.10
N ALA A 264 -11.71 2.00 -16.72
CA ALA A 264 -10.58 1.12 -16.51
C ALA A 264 -10.96 -0.32 -16.83
N ARG A 265 -9.96 -1.16 -17.09
CA ARG A 265 -10.18 -2.61 -17.21
C ARG A 265 -10.12 -3.27 -15.86
N VAL A 266 -10.90 -4.33 -15.69
CA VAL A 266 -10.80 -5.22 -14.53
C VAL A 266 -9.48 -5.98 -14.64
N LEU A 267 -8.59 -5.80 -13.66
CA LEU A 267 -7.33 -6.54 -13.62
C LEU A 267 -7.57 -7.97 -13.14
N HIS A 268 -8.16 -8.11 -11.96
CA HIS A 268 -8.53 -9.41 -11.39
C HIS A 268 -9.62 -9.26 -10.31
N ARG A 269 -10.27 -10.38 -10.00
CA ARG A 269 -11.22 -10.50 -8.90
C ARG A 269 -10.47 -10.72 -7.58
N VAL A 270 -10.99 -10.14 -6.50
CA VAL A 270 -10.43 -10.29 -5.14
C VAL A 270 -11.43 -11.00 -4.25
N GLU A 271 -11.10 -12.23 -3.92
CA GLU A 271 -11.90 -13.11 -3.07
C GLU A 271 -11.22 -13.39 -1.73
N ARG A 272 -9.90 -13.26 -1.67
CA ARG A 272 -9.15 -13.51 -0.44
C ARG A 272 -7.93 -12.61 -0.31
N ILE A 273 -7.71 -12.09 0.90
CA ILE A 273 -6.52 -11.32 1.26
C ILE A 273 -6.12 -11.66 2.69
N ILE A 274 -4.86 -11.43 3.02
CA ILE A 274 -4.39 -11.49 4.41
C ILE A 274 -4.77 -10.18 5.11
N ASP A 275 -5.40 -10.27 6.28
CA ASP A 275 -5.57 -9.15 7.18
C ASP A 275 -4.22 -8.74 7.76
N GLU A 276 -3.77 -7.52 7.46
CA GLU A 276 -2.43 -7.07 7.84
C GLU A 276 -2.20 -7.07 9.36
N LYS A 277 -3.27 -6.88 10.15
CA LYS A 277 -3.19 -6.84 11.62
C LYS A 277 -3.09 -8.22 12.25
N THR A 278 -3.87 -9.18 11.78
CA THR A 278 -4.00 -10.50 12.42
C THR A 278 -3.26 -11.61 11.70
N GLY A 279 -2.83 -11.39 10.46
CA GLY A 279 -2.26 -12.42 9.58
C GLY A 279 -3.31 -13.43 9.08
N ARG A 280 -4.59 -13.28 9.44
CA ARG A 280 -5.64 -14.23 9.04
C ARG A 280 -6.08 -13.99 7.60
N MET A 281 -6.44 -15.07 6.91
CA MET A 281 -7.04 -14.96 5.59
C MET A 281 -8.50 -14.46 5.70
N LEU A 282 -8.77 -13.29 5.13
CA LEU A 282 -10.11 -12.74 4.96
C LEU A 282 -10.72 -13.22 3.64
N ARG A 283 -12.06 -13.37 3.63
CA ARG A 283 -12.83 -13.62 2.42
C ARG A 283 -13.62 -12.38 2.02
N LEU A 284 -13.37 -11.89 0.82
CA LEU A 284 -14.13 -10.81 0.21
C LEU A 284 -15.12 -11.36 -0.81
N ARG A 285 -16.09 -10.53 -1.16
CA ARG A 285 -17.15 -10.85 -2.13
C ARG A 285 -17.37 -9.63 -3.01
N ASP A 286 -17.64 -9.84 -4.28
CA ASP A 286 -18.02 -8.77 -5.22
C ASP A 286 -16.98 -7.62 -5.25
N CYS A 287 -15.70 -7.98 -5.14
CA CYS A 287 -14.58 -7.04 -5.15
C CYS A 287 -13.66 -7.32 -6.34
N VAL A 288 -13.20 -6.26 -6.99
CA VAL A 288 -12.23 -6.33 -8.08
C VAL A 288 -11.11 -5.31 -7.88
N VAL A 289 -9.97 -5.57 -8.50
CA VAL A 289 -8.92 -4.57 -8.76
C VAL A 289 -9.06 -4.08 -10.19
N LEU A 290 -8.81 -2.79 -10.41
CA LEU A 290 -8.77 -2.19 -11.74
C LEU A 290 -7.33 -1.95 -12.18
N GLU A 291 -7.05 -2.15 -13.46
CA GLU A 291 -5.74 -1.96 -14.08
C GLU A 291 -5.31 -0.49 -14.00
N ASP A 292 -4.05 -0.25 -13.65
CA ASP A 292 -3.44 1.08 -13.48
C ASP A 292 -4.15 2.05 -12.51
N VAL A 293 -5.03 1.53 -11.66
CA VAL A 293 -5.73 2.29 -10.62
C VAL A 293 -5.07 2.01 -9.27
N PHE A 294 -4.25 2.94 -8.81
CA PHE A 294 -3.52 2.82 -7.54
C PHE A 294 -3.84 3.95 -6.57
N CYS A 295 -3.66 3.72 -5.28
CA CYS A 295 -3.62 4.78 -4.28
C CYS A 295 -2.45 5.75 -4.60
N ARG A 296 -2.79 7.01 -4.91
CA ARG A 296 -1.80 8.06 -5.22
C ARG A 296 -1.25 8.75 -3.98
N SER A 297 -1.90 8.53 -2.84
CA SER A 297 -1.58 9.08 -1.53
C SER A 297 -1.52 10.61 -1.50
N LEU A 298 -2.33 11.29 -2.31
CA LEU A 298 -2.45 12.75 -2.31
C LEU A 298 -3.02 13.31 -0.99
N TYR A 299 -3.81 12.50 -0.31
CA TYR A 299 -4.47 12.72 0.98
C TYR A 299 -3.85 11.86 2.10
N HIS A 300 -3.04 10.85 1.75
CA HIS A 300 -2.27 10.01 2.68
C HIS A 300 -0.79 10.37 2.76
N ARG A 301 -0.50 11.68 2.68
CA ARG A 301 0.84 12.27 2.86
C ARG A 301 1.91 11.64 1.98
N PHE A 302 1.59 11.38 0.72
CA PHE A 302 2.51 10.90 -0.31
C PHE A 302 3.16 9.55 0.01
N CYS A 303 2.44 8.66 0.70
CA CYS A 303 2.88 7.27 0.84
C CYS A 303 3.16 6.63 -0.55
N PRO A 304 4.35 6.03 -0.76
CA PRO A 304 4.77 5.47 -2.04
C PRO A 304 4.27 4.05 -2.30
N ARG A 305 3.55 3.43 -1.35
CA ARG A 305 3.15 2.00 -1.36
C ARG A 305 2.25 1.63 -2.55
N ALA A 306 1.57 2.61 -3.16
CA ALA A 306 0.76 2.47 -4.37
C ALA A 306 -0.11 1.20 -4.36
N ILE A 307 -0.81 0.99 -3.24
CA ILE A 307 -1.70 -0.15 -3.05
C ILE A 307 -2.85 -0.10 -4.06
N TYR A 308 -3.34 -1.27 -4.45
CA TYR A 308 -4.58 -1.36 -5.21
C TYR A 308 -5.77 -1.06 -4.30
N PRO A 309 -6.60 -0.05 -4.62
CA PRO A 309 -7.90 0.05 -3.99
C PRO A 309 -8.79 -1.10 -4.48
N TYR A 310 -9.53 -1.70 -3.56
CA TYR A 310 -10.55 -2.69 -3.91
C TYR A 310 -11.84 -1.99 -4.26
N TRP A 311 -12.43 -2.37 -5.39
CA TRP A 311 -13.68 -1.79 -5.88
C TRP A 311 -14.81 -2.78 -5.66
N ARG A 312 -15.85 -2.35 -4.93
CA ARG A 312 -17.12 -3.09 -4.97
C ARG A 312 -17.69 -2.99 -6.38
N GLU A 313 -18.20 -4.09 -6.91
CA GLU A 313 -18.90 -4.07 -8.20
C GLU A 313 -20.09 -3.10 -8.21
N ALA A 314 -20.70 -2.85 -7.06
CA ALA A 314 -21.77 -1.85 -6.89
C ALA A 314 -21.32 -0.41 -7.22
N TRP A 315 -20.02 -0.11 -7.17
CA TRP A 315 -19.45 1.19 -7.52
C TRP A 315 -19.03 1.28 -8.98
N LEU A 316 -19.25 0.23 -9.76
CA LEU A 316 -18.86 0.11 -11.15
C LEU A 316 -20.10 -0.01 -12.04
N ARG A 317 -19.87 0.22 -13.33
CA ARG A 317 -20.79 -0.08 -14.42
C ARG A 317 -20.03 -0.77 -15.53
N ARG A 318 -20.60 -1.84 -16.05
CA ARG A 318 -20.14 -2.42 -17.31
C ARG A 318 -20.40 -1.41 -18.43
N VAL A 319 -19.40 -1.19 -19.27
CA VAL A 319 -19.52 -0.37 -20.48
C VAL A 319 -19.14 -1.23 -21.67
N GLU A 320 -19.86 -1.04 -22.78
CA GLU A 320 -19.45 -1.67 -24.03
C GLU A 320 -18.15 -1.01 -24.53
N GLY A 321 -17.23 -1.85 -25.02
CA GLY A 321 -15.90 -1.46 -25.47
C GLY A 321 -15.88 -0.92 -26.90
#